data_AF-A0A1I7XGH7-F1
#
_entry.id   AF-A0A1I7XGH7-F1
#
_cell.length_a   1.000
_cell.length_b   1.000
_cell.length_c   1.000
_cell.angle_alpha   90.00
_cell.angle_beta   90.00
_cell.angle_gamma   90.00
#
_symmetry.space_group_name_H-M   'P 1'
#
loop_
_entity.id
_entity.type
_entity.pdbx_description
1 polymer ?
#
loop_
_entity_poly.entity_id
_entity_poly.type
_entity_poly.pdbx_seq_one_letter_code
_entity_poly.pdbx_strand_id
1 'polypeptide(L)'
;MVSEIQYRQDMPPSGGYRKFNYARTFPKLVWRPGFVVAGVFGASVYGAFEAINKKKRAITEKFEDVDINNAMEPFLTAERDRYWLKLLKKNRDLEEEIMKDMPGWKTGTWYGEPVYFTLGNKWWDPTSIEVFAHSSPREERKDLIWRQHSEYSAPKFYDKWIPEIIAKLLW
;
A
#
# COMPACT_ATOMS: atom_id res chain seq x y z
N MET A 1 82.53 21.66 68.45
CA MET A 1 81.52 22.61 67.93
C MET A 1 81.89 22.82 66.46
N VAL A 2 81.22 22.29 65.45
CA VAL A 2 79.77 22.12 65.19
C VAL A 2 79.58 20.77 64.47
N SER A 3 78.55 20.00 64.83
CA SER A 3 78.16 18.77 64.11
C SER A 3 77.65 19.13 62.71
N GLU A 4 78.27 18.63 61.64
CA GLU A 4 77.74 18.74 60.28
C GLU A 4 76.35 18.09 60.24
N ILE A 5 75.32 18.90 60.06
CA ILE A 5 73.95 18.43 59.87
C ILE A 5 73.93 17.74 58.50
N GLN A 6 73.75 16.41 58.48
CA GLN A 6 73.76 15.60 57.27
C GLN A 6 72.47 15.82 56.47
N TYR A 7 72.44 16.88 55.67
CA TYR A 7 71.34 17.15 54.75
C TYR A 7 71.42 16.22 53.54
N ARG A 8 70.46 15.30 53.43
CA ARG A 8 70.27 14.49 52.22
C ARG A 8 69.40 15.28 51.25
N GLN A 9 70.04 16.02 50.34
CA GLN A 9 69.34 16.73 49.29
C GLN A 9 68.85 15.74 48.22
N ASP A 10 67.57 15.84 47.83
CA ASP A 10 67.06 15.07 46.69
C ASP A 10 67.70 15.60 45.40
N MET A 11 68.57 14.78 44.82
CA MET A 11 69.29 15.07 43.59
C MET A 11 68.83 14.13 42.47
N PRO A 12 68.85 14.58 41.21
CA PRO A 12 68.63 13.67 40.09
C PRO A 12 69.68 12.55 40.11
N PRO A 13 69.33 11.34 39.64
CA PRO A 13 70.27 10.22 39.60
C PRO A 13 71.50 10.57 38.76
N SER A 14 72.66 10.03 39.13
CA SER A 14 73.90 10.18 38.37
C SER A 14 73.71 9.60 36.96
N GLY A 15 73.61 10.46 35.94
CA GLY A 15 73.25 10.10 34.57
C GLY A 15 71.99 10.79 34.03
N GLY A 16 71.25 11.50 34.89
CA GLY A 16 70.05 12.25 34.51
C GLY A 16 68.80 11.38 34.35
N TYR A 17 67.64 12.03 34.25
CA TYR A 17 66.37 11.34 33.99
C TYR A 17 66.28 10.85 32.54
N ARG A 18 65.44 9.83 32.30
CA ARG A 18 65.15 9.37 30.94
C ARG A 18 64.62 10.53 30.09
N LYS A 19 65.12 10.61 28.85
CA LYS A 19 64.58 11.55 27.85
C LYS A 19 63.08 11.29 27.68
N PHE A 20 62.26 12.27 28.03
CA PHE A 20 60.82 12.22 27.81
C PHE A 20 60.51 12.78 26.42
N ASN A 21 59.57 12.15 25.71
CA ASN A 21 59.09 12.71 24.46
C ASN A 21 58.14 13.87 24.76
N TYR A 22 58.56 15.09 24.47
CA TYR A 22 57.73 16.28 24.60
C TYR A 22 56.95 16.60 23.31
N ALA A 23 57.31 15.95 22.19
CA ALA A 23 56.67 16.19 20.91
C ALA A 23 55.27 15.56 20.87
N ARG A 24 54.33 16.23 20.21
CA ARG A 24 52.98 15.73 20.00
C ARG A 24 52.99 14.51 19.08
N THR A 25 52.57 13.35 19.57
CA THR A 25 52.40 12.13 18.78
C THR A 25 50.95 12.00 18.33
N PHE A 26 50.70 12.10 17.02
CA PHE A 26 49.37 11.85 16.47
C PHE A 26 49.14 10.35 16.27
N PRO A 27 47.95 9.81 16.64
CA PRO A 27 47.62 8.42 16.38
C PRO A 27 47.47 8.19 14.87
N LYS A 28 47.94 7.03 14.39
CA LYS A 28 47.70 6.63 13.00
C LYS A 28 46.23 6.28 12.83
N LEU A 29 45.56 6.93 11.88
CA LEU A 29 44.17 6.63 11.52
C LEU A 29 44.11 5.31 10.74
N VAL A 30 43.33 4.37 11.26
CA VAL A 30 43.05 3.08 10.59
C VAL A 30 42.17 3.31 9.37
N TRP A 31 41.16 4.16 9.51
CA TRP A 31 40.24 4.55 8.45
C TRP A 31 40.79 5.73 7.67
N ARG A 32 41.65 5.45 6.68
CA ARG A 32 42.06 6.49 5.73
C ARG A 32 40.88 6.86 4.83
N PRO A 33 40.74 8.13 4.42
CA PRO A 33 39.61 8.58 3.59
C PRO A 33 39.40 7.72 2.34
N GLY A 34 40.47 7.31 1.65
CA GLY A 34 40.38 6.46 0.46
C GLY A 34 39.77 5.07 0.72
N PHE A 35 40.08 4.43 1.86
CA PHE A 35 39.49 3.13 2.20
C PHE A 35 38.01 3.25 2.53
N VAL A 36 37.61 4.32 3.21
CA VAL A 36 36.19 4.58 3.53
C VAL A 36 35.41 4.82 2.23
N VAL A 37 35.92 5.66 1.33
CA VAL A 37 35.27 5.92 0.03
C VAL A 37 35.17 4.64 -0.80
N ALA A 38 36.25 3.84 -0.86
CA ALA A 38 36.23 2.57 -1.57
C ALA A 38 35.23 1.57 -0.98
N GLY A 39 35.12 1.50 0.35
CA GLY A 39 34.15 0.64 1.05
C GLY A 39 32.71 1.06 0.76
N VAL A 40 32.41 2.36 0.84
CA VAL A 40 31.07 2.90 0.52
C VAL A 40 30.73 2.67 -0.95
N PHE A 41 31.69 2.89 -1.85
CA PHE A 41 31.50 2.64 -3.27
C PHE A 41 31.20 1.16 -3.56
N GLY A 42 31.99 0.25 -2.99
CA GLY A 42 31.78 -1.19 -3.13
C GLY A 42 30.41 -1.65 -2.61
N ALA A 43 30.02 -1.16 -1.43
CA ALA A 43 28.70 -1.44 -0.86
C ALA A 43 27.56 -0.89 -1.74
N SER A 44 27.73 0.30 -2.31
CA SER A 44 26.73 0.93 -3.18
C SER A 44 26.56 0.17 -4.51
N VAL A 45 27.67 -0.24 -5.13
CA VAL A 45 27.65 -1.06 -6.36
C VAL A 45 26.98 -2.41 -6.12
N TYR A 46 27.32 -3.08 -5.01
CA TYR A 46 26.69 -4.34 -4.63
C TYR A 46 25.19 -4.17 -4.36
N GLY A 47 24.81 -3.13 -3.60
CA GLY A 47 23.41 -2.83 -3.32
C GLY A 47 22.60 -2.55 -4.59
N ALA A 48 23.17 -1.81 -5.55
CA ALA A 48 22.54 -1.57 -6.84
C ALA A 48 22.35 -2.87 -7.64
N PHE A 49 23.36 -3.75 -7.66
CA PHE A 49 23.26 -5.05 -8.32
C PHE A 49 22.16 -5.93 -7.69
N GLU A 50 22.12 -6.03 -6.36
CA GLU A 50 21.10 -6.80 -5.66
C GLU A 50 19.69 -6.22 -5.86
N ALA A 51 19.55 -4.88 -5.84
CA ALA A 51 18.29 -4.21 -6.10
C ALA A 51 17.74 -4.52 -7.50
N ILE A 52 18.60 -4.56 -8.52
CA ILE A 52 18.21 -4.95 -9.88
C ILE A 52 17.70 -6.40 -9.89
N ASN A 53 18.39 -7.33 -9.21
CA ASN A 53 17.98 -8.72 -9.14
C ASN A 53 16.65 -8.90 -8.40
N LYS A 54 16.44 -8.19 -7.29
CA LYS A 54 15.16 -8.18 -6.56
C LYS A 54 14.04 -7.62 -7.42
N LYS A 55 14.29 -6.52 -8.15
CA LYS A 55 13.30 -5.95 -9.07
C LYS A 55 12.88 -6.95 -10.14
N LYS A 56 13.82 -7.72 -10.71
CA LYS A 56 13.50 -8.77 -11.68
C LYS A 56 12.57 -9.83 -11.09
N ARG A 57 12.86 -10.31 -9.87
CA ARG A 57 12.01 -11.28 -9.16
C ARG A 57 10.61 -10.74 -8.89
N ALA A 58 10.49 -9.52 -8.35
CA ALA A 58 9.21 -8.89 -8.09
C ALA A 58 8.37 -8.67 -9.38
N ILE A 59 9.03 -8.42 -10.51
CA ILE A 59 8.35 -8.35 -11.80
C ILE A 59 7.82 -9.73 -12.21
N THR A 60 8.60 -10.80 -12.05
CA THR A 60 8.15 -12.18 -12.31
C THR A 60 6.95 -12.55 -11.45
N GLU A 61 7.01 -12.30 -10.14
CA GLU A 61 5.87 -12.53 -9.22
C GLU A 61 4.62 -11.75 -9.67
N LYS A 62 4.78 -10.48 -10.06
CA LYS A 62 3.68 -9.69 -10.60
C LYS A 62 3.11 -10.26 -11.89
N PHE A 63 3.94 -10.82 -12.77
CA PHE A 63 3.46 -11.47 -13.99
C PHE A 63 2.61 -12.70 -13.65
N GLU A 64 3.05 -13.53 -12.70
CA GLU A 64 2.27 -14.68 -12.22
C GLU A 64 0.91 -14.25 -11.65
N ASP A 65 0.87 -13.20 -10.82
CA ASP A 65 -0.37 -12.64 -10.28
C ASP A 65 -1.31 -12.14 -11.38
N VAL A 66 -0.77 -11.45 -12.40
CA VAL A 66 -1.57 -10.94 -13.52
C VAL A 66 -2.09 -12.08 -14.38
N ASP A 67 -1.30 -13.12 -14.63
CA ASP A 67 -1.71 -14.28 -15.43
C ASP A 67 -2.82 -15.06 -14.72
N ILE A 68 -2.75 -15.23 -13.40
CA ILE A 68 -3.82 -15.85 -12.60
C ILE A 68 -5.10 -15.01 -12.70
N ASN A 69 -4.99 -13.68 -12.58
CA ASN A 69 -6.14 -12.79 -12.71
C ASN A 69 -6.77 -12.87 -14.11
N ASN A 70 -5.96 -12.86 -15.17
CA ASN A 70 -6.42 -12.98 -16.56
C ASN A 70 -7.12 -14.33 -16.80
N ALA A 71 -6.62 -15.42 -16.20
CA ALA A 71 -7.25 -16.73 -16.30
C ALA A 71 -8.62 -16.79 -15.60
N MET A 72 -8.79 -16.05 -14.51
CA MET A 72 -10.03 -15.97 -13.71
C MET A 72 -11.04 -14.95 -14.27
N GLU A 73 -10.57 -13.90 -14.93
CA GLU A 73 -11.37 -12.79 -15.47
C GLU A 73 -12.61 -13.21 -16.28
N PRO A 74 -12.55 -14.18 -17.23
CA PRO A 74 -13.74 -14.54 -18.00
C PRO A 74 -14.85 -15.15 -17.13
N PHE A 75 -14.51 -15.90 -16.09
CA PHE A 75 -15.49 -16.47 -15.17
C PHE A 75 -16.13 -15.39 -14.30
N LEU A 76 -15.31 -14.52 -13.70
CA LEU A 76 -15.79 -13.42 -12.86
C LEU A 76 -16.65 -12.45 -13.65
N THR A 77 -16.27 -12.14 -14.90
CA THR A 77 -17.04 -11.28 -15.79
C THR A 77 -18.38 -11.93 -16.15
N ALA A 78 -18.38 -13.21 -16.50
CA ALA A 78 -19.63 -13.92 -16.81
C ALA A 78 -20.59 -14.02 -15.60
N GLU A 79 -20.07 -14.24 -14.39
CA GLU A 79 -20.86 -14.24 -13.17
C GLU A 79 -21.46 -12.86 -12.88
N ARG A 80 -20.64 -11.82 -12.99
CA ARG A 80 -21.06 -10.42 -12.86
C ARG A 80 -22.16 -10.07 -13.87
N ASP A 81 -21.96 -10.39 -15.14
CA ASP A 81 -22.92 -10.07 -16.21
C ASP A 81 -24.26 -10.78 -16.00
N ARG A 82 -24.23 -12.05 -15.55
CA ARG A 82 -25.44 -12.80 -15.20
C ARG A 82 -26.18 -12.17 -14.03
N TYR A 83 -25.47 -11.74 -13.00
CA TYR A 83 -26.06 -11.07 -11.85
C TYR A 83 -26.68 -9.71 -12.26
N TRP A 84 -25.95 -8.93 -13.04
CA TRP A 84 -26.36 -7.64 -13.57
C TRP A 84 -27.63 -7.72 -14.43
N LEU A 85 -27.65 -8.60 -15.43
CA LEU A 85 -28.81 -8.78 -16.30
C LEU A 85 -30.06 -9.24 -15.52
N LYS A 86 -29.88 -10.03 -14.45
CA LYS A 86 -30.99 -10.41 -13.56
C LYS A 86 -31.53 -9.20 -12.80
N LEU A 87 -30.68 -8.28 -12.34
CA LEU A 87 -31.12 -7.04 -11.69
C LEU A 87 -31.87 -6.14 -12.68
N LEU A 88 -31.32 -5.91 -13.87
CA LEU A 88 -31.98 -5.10 -14.89
C LEU A 88 -33.33 -5.67 -15.31
N LYS A 89 -33.43 -7.00 -15.43
CA LYS A 89 -34.70 -7.67 -15.71
C LYS A 89 -35.72 -7.41 -14.60
N LYS A 90 -35.32 -7.54 -13.33
CA LYS A 90 -36.22 -7.23 -12.19
C LYS A 90 -36.71 -5.79 -12.21
N ASN A 91 -35.83 -4.83 -12.48
CA ASN A 91 -36.22 -3.42 -12.56
C ASN A 91 -37.20 -3.18 -13.72
N ARG A 92 -36.98 -3.83 -14.87
CA ARG A 92 -37.89 -3.76 -16.01
C ARG A 92 -39.25 -4.37 -15.71
N ASP A 93 -39.28 -5.53 -15.06
CA ASP A 93 -40.52 -6.21 -14.65
C ASP A 93 -41.30 -5.34 -13.64
N LEU A 94 -40.61 -4.68 -12.71
CA LEU A 94 -41.21 -3.71 -11.76
C LEU A 94 -41.71 -2.44 -12.46
N GLU A 95 -40.97 -1.92 -13.43
CA GLU A 95 -41.39 -0.77 -14.24
C GLU A 95 -42.70 -1.08 -14.97
N GLU A 96 -42.84 -2.28 -15.54
CA GLU A 96 -44.06 -2.73 -16.21
C GLU A 96 -45.25 -2.80 -15.24
N GLU A 97 -45.03 -3.35 -14.04
CA GLU A 97 -46.07 -3.46 -13.02
C GLU A 97 -46.54 -2.10 -12.49
N ILE A 98 -45.61 -1.18 -12.22
CA ILE A 98 -45.88 0.13 -11.64
C ILE A 98 -46.48 1.09 -12.68
N MET A 99 -46.04 1.02 -13.94
CA MET A 99 -46.41 1.99 -14.98
C MET A 99 -47.57 1.53 -15.88
N LYS A 100 -48.16 0.35 -15.64
CA LYS A 100 -49.26 -0.21 -16.45
C LYS A 100 -50.45 0.73 -16.63
N ASP A 101 -50.75 1.56 -15.62
CA ASP A 101 -51.94 2.41 -15.60
C ASP A 101 -51.68 3.80 -16.23
N MET A 102 -50.45 4.08 -16.67
CA MET A 102 -50.07 5.37 -17.23
C MET A 102 -50.27 5.40 -18.76
N PRO A 103 -51.09 6.32 -19.30
CA PRO A 103 -51.34 6.38 -20.74
C PRO A 103 -50.08 6.79 -21.51
N GLY A 104 -49.72 6.03 -22.54
CA GLY A 104 -48.58 6.32 -23.42
C GLY A 104 -47.21 5.89 -22.87
N TRP A 105 -47.15 5.31 -21.67
CA TRP A 105 -45.90 4.74 -21.16
C TRP A 105 -45.55 3.44 -21.88
N LYS A 106 -44.29 3.32 -22.29
CA LYS A 106 -43.74 2.09 -22.87
C LYS A 106 -42.43 1.78 -22.14
N THR A 107 -42.40 0.63 -21.47
CA THR A 107 -41.28 0.21 -20.61
C THR A 107 -39.92 0.27 -21.32
N GLY A 108 -38.93 0.91 -20.69
CA GLY A 108 -37.60 1.12 -21.24
C GLY A 108 -37.50 2.16 -22.36
N THR A 109 -38.52 2.99 -22.55
CA THR A 109 -38.50 4.17 -23.43
C THR A 109 -39.08 5.37 -22.70
N TRP A 110 -38.74 6.57 -23.14
CA TRP A 110 -39.37 7.79 -22.63
C TRP A 110 -40.65 8.04 -23.42
N TYR A 111 -41.80 7.57 -22.92
CA TYR A 111 -43.10 7.69 -23.60
C TYR A 111 -43.09 7.22 -25.07
N GLY A 112 -42.36 6.14 -25.37
CA GLY A 112 -42.23 5.60 -26.73
C GLY A 112 -41.02 6.12 -27.51
N GLU A 113 -40.34 7.18 -27.05
CA GLU A 113 -39.09 7.66 -27.64
C GLU A 113 -37.86 6.99 -27.01
N PRO A 114 -36.81 6.67 -27.78
CA PRO A 114 -35.57 6.17 -27.23
C PRO A 114 -34.88 7.26 -26.40
N VAL A 115 -34.38 6.90 -25.21
CA VAL A 115 -33.64 7.84 -24.34
C VAL A 115 -32.37 8.37 -25.02
N TYR A 116 -31.72 7.54 -25.84
CA TYR A 116 -30.51 7.89 -26.58
C TYR A 116 -30.73 7.83 -28.10
N PHE A 117 -30.76 8.99 -28.74
CA PHE A 117 -30.97 9.08 -30.20
C PHE A 117 -29.75 8.68 -31.03
N THR A 118 -28.53 8.87 -30.51
CA THR A 118 -27.26 8.67 -31.26
C THR A 118 -26.73 7.24 -31.22
N LEU A 119 -27.17 6.43 -30.25
CA LEU A 119 -26.65 5.09 -29.99
C LEU A 119 -27.19 4.01 -30.95
N GLY A 120 -28.38 4.22 -31.52
CA GLY A 120 -29.05 3.23 -32.35
C GLY A 120 -29.34 1.94 -31.57
N ASN A 121 -28.92 0.79 -32.10
CA ASN A 121 -29.13 -0.53 -31.49
C ASN A 121 -27.99 -1.00 -30.57
N LYS A 122 -27.06 -0.11 -30.18
CA LYS A 122 -25.95 -0.45 -29.30
C LYS A 122 -26.42 -0.52 -27.84
N TRP A 123 -25.79 -1.39 -27.07
CA TRP A 123 -26.00 -1.45 -25.62
C TRP A 123 -25.45 -0.19 -24.94
N TRP A 124 -26.18 0.29 -23.95
CA TRP A 124 -25.77 1.34 -23.03
C TRP A 124 -25.75 0.75 -21.62
N ASP A 125 -24.68 0.99 -20.86
CA ASP A 125 -24.58 0.55 -19.49
C ASP A 125 -25.31 1.52 -18.54
N PRO A 126 -26.37 1.07 -17.85
CA PRO A 126 -27.09 1.90 -16.88
C PRO A 126 -26.19 2.41 -15.75
N THR A 127 -26.50 3.60 -15.25
CA THR A 127 -25.77 4.16 -14.10
C THR A 127 -26.08 3.37 -12.81
N SER A 128 -25.24 3.49 -11.77
CA SER A 128 -25.50 2.80 -10.49
C SER A 128 -26.86 3.19 -9.92
N ILE A 129 -27.21 4.47 -10.02
CA ILE A 129 -28.46 5.03 -9.51
C ILE A 129 -29.67 4.41 -10.21
N GLU A 130 -29.58 4.14 -11.51
CA GLU A 130 -30.66 3.49 -12.28
C GLU A 130 -30.87 2.03 -11.87
N VAL A 131 -29.79 1.31 -11.58
CA VAL A 131 -29.90 -0.10 -11.18
C VAL A 131 -30.33 -0.24 -9.73
N PHE A 132 -29.83 0.63 -8.87
CA PHE A 132 -30.13 0.64 -7.45
C PHE A 132 -31.30 1.56 -7.08
N ALA A 133 -32.12 1.98 -8.06
CA ALA A 133 -33.23 2.93 -7.88
C ALA A 133 -34.24 2.51 -6.79
N HIS A 134 -34.40 1.21 -6.56
CA HIS A 134 -35.31 0.65 -5.56
C HIS A 134 -34.63 0.31 -4.23
N SER A 135 -33.31 0.46 -4.12
CA SER A 135 -32.54 0.18 -2.91
C SER A 135 -32.34 1.43 -2.07
N SER A 136 -32.00 1.25 -0.79
CA SER A 136 -31.64 2.40 0.03
C SER A 136 -30.27 2.97 -0.39
N PRO A 137 -30.04 4.30 -0.26
CA PRO A 137 -28.73 4.89 -0.59
C PRO A 137 -27.56 4.30 0.20
N ARG A 138 -27.84 3.69 1.37
CA ARG A 138 -26.84 3.00 2.19
C ARG A 138 -26.43 1.66 1.57
N GLU A 139 -27.38 0.91 1.04
CA GLU A 139 -27.13 -0.37 0.36
C GLU A 139 -26.40 -0.14 -0.96
N GLU A 140 -26.85 0.83 -1.76
CA GLU A 140 -26.15 1.23 -3.01
C GLU A 140 -24.67 1.54 -2.72
N ARG A 141 -24.39 2.33 -1.68
CA ARG A 141 -23.02 2.67 -1.29
C ARG A 141 -22.23 1.45 -0.81
N LYS A 142 -22.87 0.54 -0.08
CA LYS A 142 -22.23 -0.70 0.40
C LYS A 142 -21.75 -1.53 -0.80
N ASP A 143 -22.60 -1.70 -1.82
CA ASP A 143 -22.32 -2.54 -2.98
C ASP A 143 -21.36 -1.88 -3.99
N LEU A 144 -21.46 -0.57 -4.22
CA LEU A 144 -20.52 0.19 -5.07
C LEU A 144 -19.09 0.10 -4.54
N ILE A 145 -18.93 0.13 -3.22
CA ILE A 145 -17.63 0.09 -2.56
C ILE A 145 -17.29 -1.35 -2.16
N TRP A 146 -17.41 -2.27 -3.12
CA TRP A 146 -17.16 -3.70 -2.92
C TRP A 146 -15.79 -4.04 -2.31
N ARG A 147 -14.78 -3.17 -2.52
CA ARG A 147 -13.44 -3.30 -1.93
C ARG A 147 -13.36 -3.02 -0.43
N GLN A 148 -14.43 -2.48 0.18
CA GLN A 148 -14.48 -2.09 1.59
C GLN A 148 -15.47 -2.91 2.41
N HIS A 149 -15.97 -4.04 1.90
CA HIS A 149 -16.72 -4.96 2.75
C HIS A 149 -15.78 -5.53 3.82
N SER A 150 -16.12 -5.30 5.09
CA SER A 150 -15.40 -5.87 6.24
C SER A 150 -15.37 -7.41 6.20
N GLU A 151 -16.38 -8.01 5.58
CA GLU A 151 -16.57 -9.46 5.43
C GLU A 151 -15.40 -10.15 4.70
N TYR A 152 -14.75 -9.48 3.75
CA TYR A 152 -13.58 -10.00 3.03
C TYR A 152 -12.25 -9.49 3.58
N SER A 153 -12.28 -8.57 4.54
CA SER A 153 -11.05 -8.04 5.12
C SER A 153 -10.47 -9.04 6.11
N ALA A 154 -9.18 -9.32 5.98
CA ALA A 154 -8.46 -10.06 7.02
C ALA A 154 -8.64 -9.33 8.37
N PRO A 155 -8.71 -10.07 9.50
CA PRO A 155 -8.88 -9.48 10.82
C PRO A 155 -7.82 -8.40 11.02
N LYS A 156 -8.27 -7.17 11.23
CA LYS A 156 -7.39 -6.02 11.36
C LYS A 156 -6.78 -6.05 12.76
N PHE A 157 -5.57 -5.51 12.89
CA PHE A 157 -4.85 -5.56 14.17
C PHE A 157 -5.63 -4.92 15.34
N TYR A 158 -6.55 -4.00 15.05
CA TYR A 158 -7.38 -3.30 16.03
C TYR A 158 -8.72 -4.01 16.33
N ASP A 159 -9.15 -5.00 15.56
CA ASP A 159 -10.42 -5.70 15.81
C ASP A 159 -10.42 -6.42 17.16
N LYS A 160 -9.24 -6.79 17.68
CA LYS A 160 -9.05 -7.35 19.02
C LYS A 160 -9.40 -6.38 20.16
N TRP A 161 -9.31 -5.08 19.91
CA TRP A 161 -9.36 -4.03 20.94
C TRP A 161 -10.64 -3.19 20.87
N ILE A 162 -11.37 -3.24 19.77
CA ILE A 162 -12.63 -2.52 19.58
C ILE A 162 -13.78 -3.40 20.05
N PRO A 163 -14.58 -2.98 21.06
CA PRO A 163 -15.80 -3.69 21.44
C PRO A 163 -16.77 -3.83 20.26
N GLU A 164 -17.44 -4.97 20.14
CA GLU A 164 -18.34 -5.28 19.01
C GLU A 164 -19.42 -4.21 18.76
N ILE A 165 -19.86 -3.52 19.83
CA ILE A 165 -20.85 -2.45 19.77
C ILE A 165 -20.32 -1.24 18.98
N ILE A 166 -19.03 -0.90 19.15
CA ILE A 166 -18.36 0.21 18.46
C ILE A 166 -18.01 -0.22 17.03
N ALA A 167 -17.60 -1.48 16.84
CA ALA A 167 -17.24 -2.02 15.53
C ALA A 167 -18.41 -1.92 14.53
N LYS A 168 -19.65 -2.22 14.96
CA LYS A 168 -20.89 -2.10 14.15
C LYS A 168 -21.26 -0.67 13.73
N LEU A 169 -20.63 0.33 14.34
CA LEU A 169 -20.93 1.74 14.10
C LEU A 169 -19.90 2.39 13.16
N LEU A 170 -18.67 1.85 13.16
CA LEU A 170 -17.57 2.31 12.31
C LEU A 170 -17.62 1.72 10.89
N TRP A 171 -18.23 0.54 10.71
CA TRP A 171 -18.30 -0.22 9.46
C TRP A 171 -19.73 -0.69 9.22
#